data_AF-A0A963VB31-F1
#
_entry.id   AF-A0A963VB31-F1
#
_cell.length_a   1.000
_cell.length_b   1.000
_cell.length_c   1.000
_cell.angle_alpha   90.00
_cell.angle_beta   90.00
_cell.angle_gamma   90.00
#
_symmetry.space_group_name_H-M   'P 1'
#
loop_
_entity.id
_entity.type
_entity.pdbx_description
1 polymer ?
#
loop_
_entity_poly.entity_id
_entity_poly.type
_entity_poly.pdbx_seq_one_letter_code
_entity_poly.pdbx_strand_id
1 'polypeptide(L)'
;MQMRTEGPIRTRREGGVLEVTLDRPKANAIDLKTSRIMGLVFRDFRDDDSLRVAIIRAEGEKFFCPGWDLKAAADGDAVDGDYGVGGFGGLQELPNLNKPV
;
A
#
# COMPACT_ATOMS: atom_id res chain seq x y z
N MET A 1 -14.05 -2.32 -15.10
CA MET A 1 -13.18 -2.07 -13.92
C MET A 1 -13.30 -3.26 -12.99
N GLN A 2 -12.23 -4.01 -12.74
CA GLN A 2 -12.28 -5.17 -11.86
C GLN A 2 -11.39 -4.94 -10.66
N MET A 3 -11.97 -5.07 -9.46
CA MET A 3 -11.27 -5.02 -8.18
C MET A 3 -10.45 -6.30 -8.00
N ARG A 4 -9.21 -6.20 -7.52
CA ARG A 4 -8.26 -7.33 -7.44
C ARG A 4 -7.87 -7.75 -6.02
N THR A 5 -8.18 -6.95 -5.00
CA THR A 5 -7.88 -7.24 -3.59
C THR A 5 -8.98 -6.76 -2.65
N GLU A 6 -9.14 -7.43 -1.51
CA GLU A 6 -10.04 -7.07 -0.39
C GLU A 6 -9.21 -6.71 0.86
N GLY A 7 -9.77 -5.91 1.77
CA GLY A 7 -9.10 -5.46 3.00
C GLY A 7 -8.62 -3.99 2.94
N PRO A 8 -7.61 -3.61 3.74
CA PRO A 8 -7.21 -2.20 3.90
C PRO A 8 -6.58 -1.59 2.65
N ILE A 9 -6.27 -2.41 1.64
CA ILE A 9 -5.74 -2.02 0.35
C ILE A 9 -6.59 -2.65 -0.75
N ARG A 10 -7.27 -1.82 -1.54
CA ARG A 10 -8.04 -2.25 -2.71
C ARG A 10 -7.31 -1.84 -3.97
N THR A 11 -7.32 -2.70 -4.98
CA THR A 11 -6.65 -2.44 -6.25
C THR A 11 -7.61 -2.56 -7.42
N ARG A 12 -7.43 -1.70 -8.42
CA ARG A 12 -8.19 -1.69 -9.68
C ARG A 12 -7.23 -1.45 -10.84
N ARG A 13 -7.46 -2.12 -11.96
CA ARG A 13 -6.71 -1.90 -13.20
C ARG A 13 -7.56 -1.20 -14.27
N GLU A 14 -6.93 -0.27 -14.98
CA GLU A 14 -7.46 0.35 -16.20
C GLU A 14 -6.33 0.47 -17.24
N GLY A 15 -6.39 -0.37 -18.27
CA GLY A 15 -5.30 -0.47 -19.25
C GLY A 15 -3.96 -0.78 -18.59
N GLY A 16 -3.00 0.14 -18.74
CA GLY A 16 -1.67 0.07 -18.11
C GLY A 16 -1.56 0.82 -16.78
N VAL A 17 -2.68 1.24 -16.17
CA VAL A 17 -2.70 1.96 -14.89
C VAL A 17 -3.21 1.05 -13.77
N LEU A 18 -2.50 1.05 -12.64
CA LEU A 18 -2.93 0.43 -11.39
C LEU A 18 -3.38 1.50 -10.40
N GLU A 19 -4.64 1.50 -10.03
CA GLU A 19 -5.15 2.34 -8.94
C GLU A 19 -5.11 1.54 -7.63
N VAL A 20 -4.38 2.05 -6.64
CA VAL A 20 -4.23 1.49 -5.30
C VAL A 20 -4.97 2.40 -4.31
N THR A 21 -6.04 1.90 -3.71
CA THR A 21 -6.83 2.63 -2.70
C THR A 21 -6.47 2.12 -1.30
N LEU A 22 -5.95 3.01 -0.46
CA LEU A 22 -5.79 2.81 0.98
C LEU A 22 -7.12 3.10 1.67
N ASP A 23 -7.74 2.07 2.25
CA ASP A 23 -9.04 2.11 2.91
C ASP A 23 -8.93 1.46 4.29
N ARG A 24 -8.28 2.17 5.23
CA ARG A 24 -8.09 1.72 6.61
C ARG A 24 -8.68 2.75 7.59
N PRO A 25 -10.02 2.74 7.81
CA PRO A 25 -10.67 3.67 8.72
C PRO A 25 -10.07 3.63 10.14
N LYS A 26 -10.08 4.74 10.90
CA LYS A 26 -10.76 6.02 10.61
C LYS A 26 -9.94 7.05 9.82
N ALA A 27 -8.62 6.92 9.80
CA ALA A 27 -7.73 7.94 9.25
C ALA A 27 -6.68 7.39 8.27
N ASN A 28 -6.71 6.09 7.95
CA ASN A 28 -5.76 5.44 7.06
C ASN A 28 -4.33 5.34 7.62
N ALA A 29 -4.16 5.28 8.95
CA ALA A 29 -2.86 5.01 9.56
C ALA A 29 -2.36 3.61 9.15
N ILE A 30 -1.06 3.47 8.88
CA ILE A 30 -0.46 2.24 8.37
C ILE A 30 0.11 1.43 9.53
N ASP A 31 -0.29 0.16 9.65
CA ASP A 31 0.31 -0.82 10.55
C ASP A 31 1.23 -1.79 9.78
N LEU A 32 1.82 -2.76 10.50
CA LEU A 32 2.74 -3.74 9.93
C LEU A 32 2.03 -4.63 8.89
N LYS A 33 0.82 -5.09 9.18
CA LYS A 33 0.01 -5.90 8.25
C LYS A 33 -0.30 -5.14 6.95
N THR A 34 -0.66 -3.88 7.05
CA THR A 34 -0.98 -3.00 5.92
C THR A 34 0.26 -2.77 5.07
N SER A 35 1.42 -2.52 5.68
CA SER A 35 2.70 -2.37 4.96
C SER A 35 3.04 -3.60 4.14
N ARG A 36 2.87 -4.81 4.71
CA ARG A 36 3.10 -6.08 4.00
C ARG A 36 2.18 -6.22 2.78
N ILE A 37 0.89 -5.91 2.93
CA ILE A 37 -0.07 -5.97 1.82
C ILE A 37 0.33 -4.98 0.72
N MET A 38 0.66 -3.74 1.08
CA MET A 38 1.13 -2.73 0.13
C MET A 38 2.40 -3.19 -0.59
N GLY A 39 3.35 -3.79 0.12
CA GLY A 39 4.59 -4.31 -0.46
C GLY A 39 4.33 -5.39 -1.52
N LEU A 40 3.39 -6.31 -1.27
CA LEU A 40 2.99 -7.30 -2.26
C LEU A 40 2.36 -6.63 -3.50
N VAL A 41 1.46 -5.67 -3.30
CA VAL A 41 0.81 -4.92 -4.39
C VAL A 41 1.84 -4.19 -5.26
N PHE A 42 2.80 -3.49 -4.65
CA PHE A 42 3.80 -2.73 -5.41
C PHE A 42 4.88 -3.60 -6.05
N ARG A 43 5.24 -4.74 -5.44
CA ARG A 43 6.07 -5.76 -6.09
C ARG A 43 5.36 -6.32 -7.33
N ASP A 44 4.09 -6.69 -7.21
CA ASP A 44 3.33 -7.24 -8.34
C ASP A 44 3.14 -6.18 -9.43
N PHE A 45 2.96 -4.90 -9.04
CA PHE A 45 3.01 -3.79 -9.98
C PHE A 45 4.36 -3.70 -10.67
N ARG A 46 5.48 -3.73 -9.94
CA ARG A 46 6.85 -3.67 -10.48
C ARG A 46 7.08 -4.77 -11.53
N ASP A 47 6.65 -5.98 -11.23
CA ASP A 47 6.96 -7.18 -12.01
C ASP A 47 5.98 -7.44 -13.18
N ASP A 48 4.87 -6.71 -13.27
CA ASP A 48 3.93 -6.76 -14.40
C ASP A 48 4.30 -5.74 -15.49
N ASP A 49 4.94 -6.20 -16.57
CA ASP A 49 5.33 -5.37 -17.74
C ASP A 49 4.14 -4.74 -18.48
N SER A 50 2.92 -5.24 -18.27
CA SER A 50 1.72 -4.66 -18.87
C SER A 50 1.19 -3.43 -18.11
N LEU A 51 1.75 -3.14 -16.93
CA LEU A 51 1.47 -1.94 -16.13
C LEU A 51 2.61 -0.92 -16.28
N ARG A 52 2.24 0.36 -16.35
CA ARG A 52 3.14 1.48 -16.65
C ARG A 52 3.15 2.56 -15.56
N VAL A 53 2.02 2.77 -14.89
CA VAL A 53 1.84 3.80 -13.86
C VAL A 53 0.98 3.23 -12.75
N ALA A 54 1.33 3.51 -11.49
CA ALA A 54 0.41 3.33 -10.37
C ALA A 54 -0.09 4.68 -9.87
N ILE A 55 -1.27 4.71 -9.26
CA ILE A 55 -1.82 5.86 -8.56
C ILE A 55 -2.20 5.38 -7.18
N ILE A 56 -1.63 5.98 -6.15
CA ILE A 56 -2.09 5.77 -4.77
C ILE A 56 -3.12 6.84 -4.39
N ARG A 57 -4.26 6.39 -3.88
CA ARG A 57 -5.32 7.24 -3.33
C ARG A 57 -5.76 6.71 -1.98
N ALA A 58 -6.43 7.56 -1.21
CA ALA A 58 -7.06 7.16 0.05
C ALA A 58 -8.58 7.16 -0.08
N GLU A 59 -9.24 6.25 0.63
CA GLU A 59 -10.68 6.28 0.82
C GLU A 59 -11.06 7.35 1.86
N GLY A 60 -12.16 8.05 1.61
CA GLY A 60 -12.64 9.19 2.42
C GLY A 60 -12.10 10.54 1.97
N GLU A 61 -12.65 11.61 2.54
CA GLU A 61 -12.44 12.99 2.05
C GLU A 61 -11.48 13.83 2.92
N LYS A 62 -11.14 13.35 4.12
CA LYS A 62 -10.43 14.16 5.14
C LYS A 62 -8.95 13.89 5.25
N PHE A 63 -8.53 12.64 5.16
CA PHE A 63 -7.15 12.23 5.42
C PHE A 63 -6.67 11.31 4.32
N PHE A 64 -5.47 11.57 3.81
CA PHE A 64 -4.77 10.59 2.99
C PHE A 64 -4.21 9.47 3.87
N CYS A 65 -3.23 9.78 4.71
CA CYS A 65 -2.63 8.88 5.70
C CYS A 65 -1.82 9.72 6.72
N PRO A 66 -2.02 9.55 8.04
CA PRO A 66 -1.27 10.26 9.07
C PRO A 66 0.09 9.61 9.42
N GLY A 67 0.49 8.55 8.71
CA GLY A 67 1.71 7.79 9.00
C GLY A 67 1.45 6.52 9.81
N TRP A 68 2.36 6.16 10.70
CA TRP A 68 2.36 4.89 11.44
C TRP A 68 1.24 4.83 12.49
N ASP A 69 0.60 3.67 12.60
CA ASP A 69 -0.42 3.41 13.61
C ASP A 69 0.22 3.18 14.99
N LEU A 70 0.31 4.25 15.78
CA LEU A 70 0.86 4.23 17.13
C LEU A 70 0.05 3.38 18.12
N LYS A 71 -1.23 3.09 17.83
CA LYS A 71 -2.01 2.19 18.67
C LYS A 71 -1.61 0.74 18.42
N ALA A 72 -1.44 0.37 17.16
CA ALA A 72 -0.90 -0.94 16.80
C ALA A 72 0.50 -1.15 17.40
N ALA A 73 1.35 -0.12 17.38
CA ALA A 73 2.65 -0.15 18.04
C ALA A 73 2.55 -0.40 19.55
N ALA A 74 1.62 0.28 20.23
CA ALA A 74 1.38 0.08 21.66
C ALA A 74 0.81 -1.31 22.00
N ASP A 75 0.03 -1.90 21.07
CA ASP A 75 -0.60 -3.21 21.22
C ASP A 75 0.32 -4.38 20.85
N GLY A 76 1.58 -4.12 20.49
CA GLY A 76 2.64 -5.13 20.34
C GLY A 76 3.22 -5.28 18.94
N ASP A 77 2.86 -4.44 17.96
CA ASP A 77 3.64 -4.36 16.72
C ASP A 77 5.07 -3.91 17.06
N ALA A 78 6.04 -4.75 16.71
CA ALA A 78 7.45 -4.42 16.91
C ALA A 78 7.80 -3.15 16.12
N VAL A 79 8.46 -2.19 16.79
CA VAL A 79 8.90 -0.92 16.19
C VAL A 79 9.81 -1.16 14.98
N ASP A 80 10.63 -2.21 15.08
CA ASP A 80 11.55 -2.76 14.08
C ASP A 80 11.00 -4.03 13.40
N GLY A 81 9.68 -4.20 13.40
CA GLY A 81 9.03 -5.35 12.79
C GLY A 81 9.26 -5.44 11.29
N ASP A 82 9.09 -6.64 10.74
CA ASP A 82 9.19 -6.86 9.30
C ASP A 82 7.98 -6.25 8.58
N TYR A 83 8.16 -5.05 8.03
CA TYR A 83 7.17 -4.32 7.22
C TYR A 83 6.96 -4.91 5.80
N GLY A 84 7.70 -5.97 5.45
CA GLY A 84 7.59 -6.68 4.18
C GLY A 84 8.49 -6.13 3.08
N VAL A 85 8.32 -6.69 1.87
CA VAL A 85 9.25 -6.54 0.73
C VAL A 85 9.50 -5.11 0.23
N GLY A 86 8.71 -4.13 0.67
CA GLY A 86 8.85 -2.72 0.29
C GLY A 86 8.97 -1.78 1.48
N GLY A 87 9.18 -2.30 2.70
CA GLY A 87 9.28 -1.49 3.91
C GLY A 87 7.97 -0.83 4.32
N PHE A 88 8.05 0.20 5.16
CA PHE A 88 6.87 0.93 5.62
C PHE A 88 6.07 1.53 4.45
N GLY A 89 4.78 1.19 4.37
CA GLY A 89 3.93 1.59 3.24
C GLY A 89 4.23 0.90 1.91
N GLY A 90 5.15 -0.07 1.88
CA GLY A 90 5.36 -0.99 0.77
C GLY A 90 6.09 -0.46 -0.46
N LEU A 91 6.62 0.77 -0.44
CA LEU A 91 7.32 1.40 -1.57
C LEU A 91 8.76 1.77 -1.28
N GLN A 92 9.03 2.32 -0.09
CA GLN A 92 10.25 3.08 0.20
C GLN A 92 11.52 2.22 0.11
N GLU A 93 11.38 0.92 0.35
CA GLU A 93 12.48 -0.04 0.35
C GLU A 93 12.35 -1.07 -0.78
N LEU A 94 11.42 -0.87 -1.73
CA LEU A 94 11.19 -1.82 -2.82
C LEU A 94 12.24 -1.62 -3.92
N PRO A 95 13.20 -2.55 -4.10
CA PRO A 95 14.25 -2.37 -5.09
C PRO A 95 13.71 -2.47 -6.52
N ASN A 96 14.36 -1.76 -7.44
CA ASN A 96 14.13 -1.83 -8.88
C ASN A 96 12.70 -1.43 -9.34
N LEU A 97 11.97 -0.65 -8.53
CA LEU A 97 10.72 -0.03 -8.97
C LEU A 97 11.04 1.20 -9.84
N ASN A 98 11.17 0.98 -11.15
CA ASN A 98 11.51 2.02 -12.12
C ASN A 98 10.26 2.64 -12.79
N LYS A 99 9.06 2.20 -12.40
CA LYS A 99 7.79 2.70 -12.92
C LYS A 99 7.23 3.79 -12.00
N PRO A 100 6.64 4.88 -12.54
CA PRO A 100 6.05 5.94 -11.74
C PRO A 100 4.88 5.43 -10.90
N VAL A 101 4.77 5.98 -9.69
CA VAL A 101 3.69 5.78 -8.72
C VAL A 101 3.21 7.15 -8.23
#